data_AF-A0A7K7M4N0-F1
#
_entry.id   AF-A0A7K7M4N0-F1
#
_cell.length_a   1.000
_cell.length_b   1.000
_cell.length_c   1.000
_cell.angle_alpha   90.00
_cell.angle_beta   90.00
_cell.angle_gamma   90.00
#
_symmetry.space_group_name_H-M   'P 1'
#
loop_
_entity.id
_entity.type
_entity.pdbx_description
1 polymer ?
#
loop_
_entity_poly.entity_id
_entity_poly.type
_entity_poly.pdbx_seq_one_letter_code
_entity_poly.pdbx_strand_id
1 'polypeptide(L)'
;KVIIVGLDNAGKTTILYQFLMNEVVHTSPTIGSNVEEIVVKNTHFLMWDIGGQESLRSSWNTYYSNTEFIILVVDSIDRERLSITKEELYRMLAHEDLRKAAVLIFANKQDMKGCMTAAEIS
;
A
#
# COMPACT_ATOMS: atom_id res chain seq x y z
N LYS A 1 -12.75 0.42 -6.75
CA LYS A 1 -11.97 1.22 -5.77
C LYS A 1 -10.80 0.40 -5.25
N VAL A 2 -9.61 0.98 -5.22
CA VAL A 2 -8.38 0.36 -4.71
C VAL A 2 -7.82 1.23 -3.59
N ILE A 3 -7.35 0.62 -2.50
CA ILE A 3 -6.57 1.33 -1.47
C ILE A 3 -5.12 0.83 -1.50
N ILE A 4 -4.17 1.76 -1.36
CA ILE A 4 -2.74 1.48 -1.21
C ILE A 4 -2.35 1.81 0.22
N VAL A 5 -1.90 0.79 0.94
CA VAL A 5 -1.58 0.83 2.37
C VAL A 5 -0.24 0.17 2.65
N GLY A 6 0.28 0.38 3.86
CA GLY A 6 1.63 -0.04 4.25
C GLY A 6 2.33 1.07 5.04
N LEU A 7 3.42 0.73 5.71
CA LEU A 7 4.11 1.66 6.60
C LEU A 7 4.67 2.87 5.83
N ASP A 8 4.98 3.93 6.57
CA ASP A 8 5.77 5.05 6.07
C ASP A 8 7.07 4.55 5.43
N ASN A 9 7.54 5.28 4.41
CA ASN A 9 8.73 4.94 3.61
C ASN A 9 8.65 3.64 2.77
N ALA A 10 7.55 2.87 2.82
CA ALA A 10 7.42 1.64 2.02
C ALA A 10 7.39 1.85 0.50
N GLY A 11 7.14 3.08 0.02
CA GLY A 11 7.12 3.42 -1.42
C GLY A 11 5.73 3.43 -2.08
N LYS A 12 4.66 3.56 -1.30
CA LYS A 12 3.26 3.59 -1.78
C LYS A 12 3.00 4.65 -2.84
N THR A 13 3.35 5.90 -2.54
CA THR A 13 3.17 7.05 -3.42
C THR A 13 4.01 6.93 -4.69
N THR A 14 5.22 6.37 -4.60
CA THR A 14 6.07 6.09 -5.76
C THR A 14 5.40 5.06 -6.69
N ILE A 15 4.81 3.99 -6.15
CA ILE A 15 4.08 2.99 -6.94
C ILE A 15 2.84 3.62 -7.61
N LEU A 16 2.10 4.47 -6.89
CA LEU A 16 0.94 5.18 -7.44
C LEU A 16 1.34 6.00 -8.67
N TYR A 17 2.38 6.84 -8.54
CA TYR A 17 2.84 7.68 -9.65
C TYR A 17 3.50 6.88 -10.76
N GLN A 18 4.16 5.76 -10.46
CA GLN A 18 4.66 4.85 -11.48
C GLN A 18 3.52 4.30 -12.34
N PHE A 19 2.37 3.94 -11.74
CA PHE A 19 1.20 3.51 -12.51
C PHE A 19 0.55 4.65 -13.32
N LEU A 20 0.55 5.87 -12.80
CA LEU A 20 -0.10 7.01 -13.43
C LEU A 20 0.72 7.60 -14.58
N MET A 21 2.02 7.80 -14.37
CA MET A 21 2.89 8.58 -15.27
C MET A 21 3.95 7.74 -15.97
N ASN A 22 4.17 6.49 -15.52
CA ASN A 22 5.28 5.64 -15.94
C ASN A 22 6.67 6.29 -15.70
N GLU A 23 6.75 7.19 -14.72
CA GLU A 23 7.97 7.91 -14.33
C GLU A 23 8.20 7.83 -12.81
N VAL A 24 9.47 7.91 -12.42
CA VAL A 24 9.88 7.97 -11.02
C VAL A 24 9.83 9.42 -10.54
N VAL A 25 8.83 9.74 -9.72
CA VAL A 25 8.66 11.08 -9.14
C VAL A 25 9.29 11.13 -7.76
N HIS A 26 9.96 12.23 -7.43
CA HIS A 26 10.43 12.48 -6.07
C HIS A 26 9.23 12.77 -5.16
N THR A 27 9.02 11.93 -4.14
CA THR A 27 7.88 12.03 -3.23
C THR A 27 8.30 12.49 -1.83
N SER A 28 7.49 13.33 -1.20
CA SER A 28 7.60 13.63 0.24
C SER A 28 6.68 12.70 1.05
N PRO A 29 6.88 12.53 2.36
CA PRO A 29 5.96 11.76 3.20
C PRO A 29 4.52 12.24 3.07
N THR A 30 3.61 11.35 2.67
CA THR A 30 2.19 11.67 2.52
C THR A 30 1.57 11.94 3.89
N ILE A 31 0.95 13.13 4.02
CA ILE A 31 0.11 13.52 5.16
C ILE A 31 -1.35 13.39 4.70
N GLY A 32 -2.11 12.48 5.30
CA GLY A 32 -3.48 12.20 4.89
C GLY A 32 -3.56 11.17 3.77
N SER A 33 -4.13 11.53 2.61
CA SER A 33 -4.26 10.65 1.45
C SER A 33 -4.19 11.40 0.12
N ASN A 34 -3.80 10.69 -0.93
CA ASN A 34 -3.92 11.11 -2.33
C ASN A 34 -4.91 10.21 -3.05
N VAL A 35 -5.60 10.74 -4.06
CA VAL A 35 -6.51 9.96 -4.91
C VAL A 35 -6.20 10.26 -6.37
N GLU A 36 -6.01 9.21 -7.14
CA GLU A 36 -5.76 9.29 -8.59
C GLU A 36 -6.60 8.26 -9.32
N GLU A 37 -7.01 8.59 -10.55
CA GLU A 37 -7.63 7.64 -11.47
C GLU A 37 -6.58 7.08 -12.41
N ILE A 38 -6.43 5.74 -12.41
CA ILE A 38 -5.47 5.02 -13.24
C ILE A 38 -6.21 4.10 -14.19
N VAL A 39 -5.82 4.14 -15.46
CA VAL A 39 -6.39 3.25 -16.49
C VAL A 39 -5.39 2.15 -16.80
N VAL A 40 -5.73 0.92 -16.40
CA VAL A 40 -4.95 -0.27 -16.78
C VAL A 40 -5.72 -1.00 -17.87
N LYS A 41 -5.17 -1.02 -19.08
CA LYS A 41 -5.85 -1.49 -20.30
C LYS A 41 -7.14 -0.68 -20.53
N ASN A 42 -8.32 -1.31 -20.38
CA ASN A 42 -9.63 -0.67 -20.56
C ASN A 42 -10.40 -0.60 -19.22
N THR A 43 -9.71 -0.74 -18.09
CA THR A 43 -10.33 -0.74 -16.76
C THR A 43 -9.82 0.45 -15.97
N HIS A 44 -10.77 1.23 -15.43
CA HIS A 44 -10.51 2.41 -14.63
C HIS A 44 -10.46 2.04 -13.15
N PHE A 45 -9.40 2.45 -12.47
CA PHE A 45 -9.20 2.22 -11.04
C PHE A 45 -9.05 3.57 -10.34
N LEU A 46 -9.96 3.84 -9.40
CA LEU A 46 -9.76 4.93 -8.43
C LEU A 46 -8.87 4.40 -7.29
N MET A 47 -7.63 4.88 -7.24
CA MET A 47 -6.59 4.44 -6.30
C MET A 47 -6.38 5.48 -5.20
N TRP A 48 -6.49 5.04 -3.95
CA TRP A 48 -6.30 5.86 -2.76
C TRP A 48 -4.97 5.52 -2.08
N ASP A 49 -3.97 6.39 -2.16
CA ASP A 49 -2.70 6.27 -1.41
C ASP A 49 -2.86 6.89 -0.03
N ILE A 50 -2.73 6.09 1.02
CA ILE A 50 -3.01 6.50 2.40
C ILE A 50 -1.70 6.63 3.18
N GLY A 51 -1.54 7.70 3.94
CA GLY A 51 -0.37 7.94 4.79
C GLY A 51 -0.08 6.78 5.74
N GLY A 52 1.18 6.34 5.78
CA GLY A 52 1.62 5.17 6.54
C GLY A 52 2.25 5.46 7.90
N GLN A 53 2.37 6.73 8.27
CA GLN A 53 2.92 7.15 9.57
C GLN A 53 2.06 6.60 10.70
N GLU A 54 2.67 6.21 11.81
CA GLU A 54 1.99 5.60 12.94
C GLU A 54 0.75 6.38 13.41
N SER A 55 0.86 7.71 13.51
CA SER A 55 -0.24 8.61 13.89
C SER A 55 -1.42 8.61 12.93
N LEU A 56 -1.23 8.18 11.68
CA LEU A 56 -2.25 8.16 10.63
C LEU A 56 -2.92 6.79 10.48
N ARG A 57 -2.32 5.70 10.97
CA ARG A 57 -2.80 4.32 10.74
C ARG A 57 -4.19 4.06 11.34
N SER A 58 -4.52 4.74 12.44
CA SER A 58 -5.84 4.68 13.06
C SER A 58 -6.97 5.19 12.14
N SER A 59 -6.64 6.00 11.14
CA SER A 59 -7.61 6.58 10.19
C SER A 59 -7.82 5.74 8.92
N TRP A 60 -7.06 4.66 8.72
CA TRP A 60 -7.15 3.83 7.51
C TRP A 60 -8.55 3.28 7.27
N ASN A 61 -9.28 2.95 8.34
CA ASN A 61 -10.64 2.41 8.27
C ASN A 61 -11.65 3.33 7.59
N THR A 62 -11.41 4.64 7.59
CA THR A 62 -12.25 5.62 6.87
C THR A 62 -12.27 5.38 5.35
N TYR A 63 -11.31 4.62 4.82
CA TYR A 63 -11.20 4.31 3.39
C TYR A 63 -11.71 2.91 3.04
N TYR A 64 -12.17 2.07 3.97
CA TYR A 64 -12.46 0.66 3.68
C TYR A 64 -13.74 0.45 2.88
N SER A 65 -14.79 1.24 3.16
CA SER A 65 -16.09 1.09 2.48
C SER A 65 -15.95 1.07 0.94
N ASN A 66 -16.59 0.09 0.32
CA ASN A 66 -16.57 -0.17 -1.13
C ASN A 66 -15.20 -0.47 -1.74
N THR A 67 -14.20 -0.88 -0.93
CA THR A 67 -12.89 -1.30 -1.45
C THR A 67 -12.97 -2.69 -2.09
N GLU A 68 -12.47 -2.80 -3.31
CA GLU A 68 -12.42 -4.07 -4.06
C GLU A 68 -11.03 -4.70 -4.01
N PHE A 69 -9.99 -3.88 -3.95
CA PHE A 69 -8.60 -4.32 -3.87
C PHE A 69 -7.82 -3.55 -2.81
N ILE A 70 -7.03 -4.28 -2.04
CA ILE A 70 -6.04 -3.76 -1.11
C ILE A 70 -4.67 -4.02 -1.72
N ILE A 71 -3.90 -2.97 -1.96
CA ILE A 71 -2.48 -3.08 -2.30
C ILE A 71 -1.69 -2.79 -1.02
N LEU A 72 -1.13 -3.84 -0.40
CA LEU A 72 -0.21 -3.70 0.71
C LEU A 72 1.21 -3.58 0.18
N VAL A 73 1.89 -2.48 0.49
CA VAL A 73 3.28 -2.25 0.11
C VAL A 73 4.18 -2.52 1.32
N VAL A 74 5.08 -3.48 1.17
CA VAL A 74 6.08 -3.89 2.17
C VAL A 74 7.44 -3.36 1.75
N ASP A 75 8.13 -2.67 2.65
CA ASP A 75 9.54 -2.34 2.48
C ASP A 75 10.37 -3.61 2.70
N SER A 76 10.96 -4.17 1.64
CA SER A 76 11.67 -5.45 1.75
C SER A 76 13.03 -5.31 2.46
N ILE A 77 13.53 -4.10 2.70
CA ILE A 77 14.75 -3.87 3.47
C ILE A 77 14.46 -3.78 4.96
N ASP A 78 13.23 -3.45 5.34
CA ASP A 78 12.83 -3.18 6.71
C ASP A 78 12.34 -4.42 7.45
N ARG A 79 13.28 -5.32 7.73
CA ARG A 79 13.01 -6.58 8.45
C ARG A 79 12.44 -6.32 9.86
N GLU A 80 12.87 -5.25 10.51
CA GLU A 80 12.48 -4.93 11.88
C GLU A 80 10.99 -4.56 11.99
N ARG A 81 10.45 -3.87 10.99
CA ARG A 81 9.04 -3.44 10.98
C ARG A 81 8.10 -4.36 10.19
N LEU A 82 8.57 -5.52 9.74
CA LEU A 82 7.73 -6.51 9.05
C LEU A 82 6.59 -7.02 9.96
N SER A 83 6.87 -7.23 11.25
CA SER A 83 5.86 -7.65 12.25
C SER A 83 4.72 -6.63 12.37
N ILE A 84 5.05 -5.34 12.40
CA ILE A 84 4.06 -4.25 12.43
C ILE A 84 3.19 -4.28 11.17
N THR A 85 3.81 -4.45 9.99
CA THR A 85 3.08 -4.55 8.73
C THR A 85 2.11 -5.73 8.72
N LYS A 86 2.53 -6.88 9.26
CA LYS A 86 1.69 -8.05 9.44
C LYS A 86 0.50 -7.75 10.37
N GLU A 87 0.75 -7.19 11.54
CA GLU A 87 -0.30 -6.84 12.50
C GLU A 87 -1.35 -5.90 11.89
N GLU A 88 -0.92 -4.86 11.17
CA GLU A 88 -1.83 -3.95 10.49
C GLU A 88 -2.65 -4.66 9.40
N LEU A 89 -2.02 -5.54 8.59
CA LEU A 89 -2.75 -6.33 7.59
C LEU A 89 -3.84 -7.19 8.24
N TYR A 90 -3.53 -7.92 9.32
CA TYR A 90 -4.54 -8.74 10.00
C TYR A 90 -5.65 -7.90 10.61
N ARG A 91 -5.32 -6.73 11.18
CA ARG A 91 -6.32 -5.78 11.68
C ARG A 91 -7.25 -5.29 10.57
N MET A 92 -6.71 -4.98 9.40
CA MET A 92 -7.49 -4.61 8.20
C MET A 92 -8.41 -5.75 7.76
N LEU A 93 -7.86 -6.95 7.60
CA LEU A 93 -8.60 -8.12 7.11
C LEU A 93 -9.72 -8.57 8.05
N ALA A 94 -9.64 -8.24 9.33
CA ALA A 94 -10.72 -8.47 10.29
C ALA A 94 -11.92 -7.53 10.12
N HIS A 95 -11.76 -6.40 9.40
CA HIS A 95 -12.82 -5.41 9.22
C HIS A 95 -13.88 -5.89 8.23
N GLU A 96 -15.15 -5.70 8.56
CA GLU A 96 -16.28 -6.22 7.78
C GLU A 96 -16.35 -5.66 6.36
N ASP A 97 -16.05 -4.37 6.18
CA ASP A 97 -16.00 -3.71 4.88
C ASP A 97 -14.98 -4.29 3.89
N LEU A 98 -13.94 -4.99 4.40
CA LEU A 98 -12.87 -5.56 3.57
C LEU A 98 -13.05 -7.05 3.29
N ARG A 99 -14.12 -7.68 3.78
CA ARG A 99 -14.36 -9.14 3.63
C ARG A 99 -14.35 -9.65 2.20
N LYS A 100 -14.71 -8.80 1.24
CA LYS A 100 -14.76 -9.15 -0.19
C LYS A 100 -13.58 -8.60 -0.98
N ALA A 101 -12.71 -7.81 -0.35
CA ALA A 101 -11.59 -7.20 -1.03
C ALA A 101 -10.50 -8.25 -1.30
N ALA A 102 -9.97 -8.25 -2.53
CA ALA A 102 -8.77 -9.03 -2.83
C ALA A 102 -7.52 -8.29 -2.34
N VAL A 103 -6.49 -9.05 -1.94
CA VAL A 103 -5.22 -8.48 -1.47
C VAL A 103 -4.12 -8.76 -2.49
N LEU A 104 -3.39 -7.70 -2.84
CA LEU A 104 -2.13 -7.76 -3.55
C LEU A 104 -1.02 -7.24 -2.62
N ILE A 105 0.05 -8.01 -2.47
CA ILE A 105 1.21 -7.63 -1.67
C ILE A 105 2.37 -7.28 -2.60
N PHE A 106 2.88 -6.06 -2.51
CA PHE A 106 4.14 -5.65 -3.13
C PHE A 106 5.30 -5.82 -2.14
N ALA A 107 6.20 -6.75 -2.44
CA ALA A 107 7.53 -6.79 -1.87
C ALA A 107 8.40 -5.71 -2.56
N ASN A 108 8.39 -4.48 -2.04
CA ASN A 108 9.00 -3.32 -2.70
C ASN A 108 10.49 -3.16 -2.33
N LYS A 109 11.24 -2.37 -3.12
CA LYS A 109 12.69 -2.10 -2.96
C LYS A 109 13.60 -3.32 -3.18
N GLN A 110 13.24 -4.16 -4.16
CA GLN A 110 13.99 -5.36 -4.53
C GLN A 110 15.34 -5.05 -5.20
N ASP A 111 15.55 -3.81 -5.64
CA ASP A 111 16.81 -3.28 -6.15
C ASP A 111 17.89 -3.15 -5.06
N MET A 112 17.48 -3.08 -3.78
CA MET A 112 18.38 -2.85 -2.66
C MET A 112 19.03 -4.15 -2.17
N LYS A 113 20.33 -4.08 -1.84
CA LYS A 113 21.08 -5.23 -1.31
C LYS A 113 20.54 -5.65 0.06
N GLY A 114 20.28 -6.95 0.24
CA GLY A 114 19.79 -7.51 1.51
C GLY A 114 18.27 -7.46 1.67
N CYS A 115 17.54 -7.07 0.62
CA CYS A 115 16.08 -7.15 0.61
C CYS A 115 15.59 -8.57 0.88
N MET A 116 14.43 -8.66 1.52
CA MET A 116 13.67 -9.88 1.68
C MET A 116 13.11 -10.33 0.34
N THR A 117 13.18 -11.63 0.09
CA THR A 117 12.47 -12.28 -1.00
C THR A 117 10.97 -12.33 -0.72
N ALA A 118 10.15 -12.53 -1.76
CA ALA A 118 8.71 -12.75 -1.57
C ALA A 118 8.40 -13.93 -0.64
N ALA A 119 9.25 -14.97 -0.65
CA ALA A 119 9.09 -16.13 0.22
C ALA A 119 9.37 -15.81 1.71
N GLU A 120 10.28 -14.88 2.01
CA GLU A 120 10.52 -14.41 3.39
C GLU A 120 9.40 -13.50 3.91
N ILE A 121 8.67 -12.83 3.02
CA ILE A 121 7.54 -11.95 3.36
C ILE A 121 6.22 -12.73 3.53
N SER A 122 6.10 -13.93 2.93
CA SER A 122 4.87 -14.73 2.88
C SER A 122 4.53 -15.42 4.20
#